data_AF-A0A926QDZ0-F1
#
_entry.id   AF-A0A926QDZ0-F1
#
_cell.length_a   1.000
_cell.length_b   1.000
_cell.length_c   1.000
_cell.angle_alpha   90.00
_cell.angle_beta   90.00
_cell.angle_gamma   90.00
#
_symmetry.space_group_name_H-M   'P 1'
#
loop_
_entity.id
_entity.type
_entity.pdbx_description
1 polymer ?
#
loop_
_entity_poly.entity_id
_entity_poly.type
_entity_poly.pdbx_seq_one_letter_code
_entity_poly.pdbx_strand_id
1 'polypeptide(L)'
;MKAWLVVSLLVVTIGWTVWSQARLQHHVLGFLVRRADGSARRGTVATHLLQGTAALLAVSALVAAVVVEMNFNAVWLRIPLAALVLIAYVPFAATLGRTKLRKIRRPVQERMQQLGAPSEVADAIARAGRPWSLFGTLVMLAAALVLSWHHMRT
;
A
#
# COMPACT_ATOMS: atom_id res chain seq x y z
N MET A 1 17.25 -19.00 -13.00
CA MET A 1 16.71 -17.87 -13.80
C MET A 1 17.24 -16.53 -13.27
N LYS A 2 18.04 -15.85 -14.10
CA LYS A 2 18.27 -14.39 -14.25
C LYS A 2 17.98 -13.51 -13.01
N ALA A 3 18.99 -13.24 -12.16
CA ALA A 3 18.94 -12.17 -11.16
C ALA A 3 18.47 -10.83 -11.75
N TRP A 4 18.81 -10.58 -13.01
CA TRP A 4 18.31 -9.47 -13.82
C TRP A 4 16.78 -9.38 -13.92
N LEU A 5 16.05 -10.50 -13.94
CA LEU A 5 14.57 -10.48 -13.94
C LEU A 5 14.02 -9.99 -12.60
N VAL A 6 14.60 -10.43 -11.48
CA VAL A 6 14.21 -9.98 -10.14
C VAL A 6 14.49 -8.48 -9.97
N VAL A 7 15.67 -8.03 -10.41
CA VAL A 7 16.04 -6.61 -10.39
C VAL A 7 15.12 -5.78 -11.30
N SER A 8 14.84 -6.24 -12.52
CA SER A 8 13.94 -5.55 -13.45
C SER A 8 12.52 -5.47 -12.89
N LEU A 9 12.02 -6.56 -12.31
CA LEU A 9 10.71 -6.60 -11.66
C LEU A 9 10.65 -5.63 -10.49
N LEU A 10 11.70 -5.57 -9.66
CA LEU A 10 11.80 -4.60 -8.57
C LEU A 10 11.77 -3.16 -9.08
N VAL A 11 12.57 -2.83 -10.10
CA VAL A 11 12.59 -1.47 -10.68
C VAL A 11 11.23 -1.09 -11.26
N VAL A 12 10.58 -2.00 -11.99
CA VAL A 12 9.23 -1.79 -12.53
C VAL A 12 8.20 -1.62 -11.40
N THR A 13 8.27 -2.45 -10.37
CA THR A 13 7.36 -2.38 -9.21
C THR A 13 7.54 -1.07 -8.44
N ILE A 14 8.78 -0.64 -8.22
CA ILE A 14 9.10 0.63 -7.55
C ILE A 14 8.60 1.80 -8.41
N GLY A 15 8.91 1.82 -9.71
CA GLY A 15 8.46 2.85 -10.64
C GLY A 15 6.93 2.95 -10.70
N TRP A 16 6.25 1.81 -10.82
CA TRP A 16 4.80 1.71 -10.78
C TRP A 16 4.23 2.23 -9.46
N THR A 17 4.84 1.83 -8.33
CA THR A 17 4.41 2.24 -7.00
C THR A 17 4.51 3.76 -6.84
N VAL A 18 5.61 4.36 -7.28
CA VAL A 18 5.80 5.82 -7.21
C VAL A 18 4.79 6.58 -8.07
N TRP A 19 4.51 6.07 -9.29
CA TRP A 19 3.56 6.67 -10.20
C TRP A 19 2.10 6.56 -9.70
N SER A 20 1.69 5.35 -9.31
CA SER A 20 0.34 5.08 -8.80
C SER A 20 0.10 5.77 -7.45
N GLN A 21 1.09 5.79 -6.56
CA GLN A 21 1.05 6.56 -5.32
C GLN A 21 0.79 8.04 -5.62
N ALA A 22 1.49 8.64 -6.57
CA ALA A 22 1.29 10.06 -6.90
C ALA A 22 -0.14 10.35 -7.37
N ARG A 23 -0.76 9.43 -8.11
CA ARG A 23 -2.14 9.56 -8.61
C ARG A 23 -3.19 9.33 -7.52
N LEU A 24 -2.98 8.34 -6.66
CA LEU A 24 -3.91 7.98 -5.58
C LEU A 24 -3.85 8.95 -4.40
N GLN A 25 -2.68 9.54 -4.15
CA GLN A 25 -2.46 10.35 -2.95
C GLN A 25 -3.44 11.52 -2.85
N HIS A 26 -3.73 12.25 -3.92
CA HIS A 26 -4.68 13.36 -3.85
C HIS A 26 -6.11 12.89 -3.48
N HIS A 27 -6.56 11.79 -4.06
CA HIS A 27 -7.89 11.21 -3.81
C HIS A 27 -8.02 10.66 -2.39
N VAL A 28 -7.03 9.89 -1.94
CA VAL A 28 -7.01 9.31 -0.59
C VAL A 28 -6.92 10.40 0.47
N LEU A 29 -6.04 11.38 0.29
CA LEU A 29 -5.92 12.50 1.21
C LEU A 29 -7.19 13.35 1.24
N GLY A 30 -7.75 13.70 0.08
CA GLY A 30 -9.01 14.45 0.00
C GLY A 30 -10.19 13.68 0.62
N PHE A 31 -10.24 12.36 0.46
CA PHE A 31 -11.23 11.52 1.14
C PHE A 31 -11.06 11.57 2.67
N LEU A 32 -9.83 11.40 3.18
CA LEU A 32 -9.56 11.41 4.62
C LEU A 32 -9.82 12.78 5.26
N VAL A 33 -9.46 13.86 4.59
CA VAL A 33 -9.72 15.23 5.06
C VAL A 33 -11.23 15.50 5.12
N ARG A 34 -11.98 15.15 4.07
CA ARG A 34 -13.45 15.27 4.08
C ARG A 34 -14.10 14.41 5.16
N ARG A 35 -13.59 13.20 5.39
CA ARG A 35 -14.15 12.28 6.39
C ARG A 35 -13.80 12.67 7.83
N ALA A 36 -12.66 13.36 8.02
CA ALA A 36 -12.25 13.87 9.31
C ALA A 36 -13.17 15.00 9.81
N ASP A 37 -13.74 15.79 8.89
CA ASP A 37 -14.71 16.84 9.22
C ASP A 37 -14.19 17.77 10.34
N GLY A 38 -12.95 18.24 10.18
CA GLY A 38 -12.26 19.09 11.17
C GLY A 38 -11.81 18.38 12.46
N SER A 39 -12.19 17.12 12.71
CA SER A 39 -11.86 16.41 13.94
C SER A 39 -10.65 15.48 13.79
N ALA A 40 -9.61 15.70 14.60
CA ALA A 40 -8.43 14.85 14.64
C ALA A 40 -8.76 13.38 14.97
N ARG A 41 -9.72 13.16 15.89
CA ARG A 41 -10.17 11.81 16.26
C ARG A 41 -10.84 11.09 15.08
N ARG A 42 -11.74 11.78 14.36
CA ARG A 42 -12.40 11.20 13.18
C ARG A 42 -11.40 10.92 12.06
N GLY A 43 -10.42 11.80 11.85
CA GLY A 43 -9.33 11.58 10.89
C GLY A 43 -8.51 10.33 11.22
N THR A 44 -8.11 10.15 12.48
CA THR A 44 -7.40 8.94 12.94
C THR A 44 -8.23 7.68 12.72
N VAL A 45 -9.50 7.67 13.15
CA VAL A 45 -10.39 6.51 12.99
C VAL A 45 -10.61 6.18 11.51
N ALA A 46 -10.90 7.17 10.67
CA ALA A 46 -11.07 6.98 9.23
C ALA A 46 -9.81 6.40 8.59
N THR A 47 -8.62 6.84 9.03
CA THR A 47 -7.34 6.33 8.54
C THR A 47 -7.16 4.85 8.88
N HIS A 48 -7.39 4.47 10.14
CA HIS A 48 -7.28 3.07 10.56
C HIS A 48 -8.32 2.16 9.91
N LEU A 49 -9.56 2.63 9.76
CA LEU A 49 -10.60 1.86 9.08
C LEU A 49 -10.23 1.65 7.61
N LEU A 50 -9.88 2.72 6.89
CA LEU A 50 -9.56 2.64 5.48
C LEU A 50 -8.34 1.74 5.21
N GLN A 51 -7.25 1.95 5.94
CA GLN A 51 -6.04 1.14 5.80
C GLN A 51 -6.25 -0.28 6.31
N GLY A 52 -6.99 -0.47 7.41
CA GLY A 52 -7.30 -1.78 7.96
C GLY A 52 -8.17 -2.62 7.05
N THR A 53 -9.19 -2.04 6.43
CA THR A 53 -10.02 -2.74 5.43
C THR A 53 -9.18 -3.12 4.21
N ALA A 54 -8.35 -2.21 3.70
CA ALA A 54 -7.46 -2.50 2.58
C ALA A 54 -6.45 -3.61 2.91
N ALA A 55 -5.87 -3.57 4.12
CA ALA A 55 -4.95 -4.56 4.63
C ALA A 55 -5.60 -5.94 4.74
N LEU A 56 -6.82 -6.01 5.29
CA LEU A 56 -7.57 -7.24 5.41
C LEU A 56 -7.86 -7.85 4.04
N LEU A 57 -8.31 -7.06 3.07
CA LEU A 57 -8.52 -7.51 1.69
C LEU A 57 -7.23 -8.05 1.05
N ALA A 58 -6.10 -7.36 1.25
CA ALA A 58 -4.81 -7.79 0.72
C ALA A 58 -4.35 -9.11 1.32
N VAL A 59 -4.46 -9.27 2.65
CA VAL A 59 -4.11 -10.51 3.34
C VAL A 59 -5.04 -11.64 2.89
N SER A 60 -6.35 -11.41 2.82
CA SER A 60 -7.31 -12.41 2.33
C SER A 60 -7.00 -12.86 0.91
N ALA A 61 -6.61 -11.94 0.01
CA ALA A 61 -6.21 -12.29 -1.34
C ALA A 61 -4.93 -13.13 -1.38
N LEU A 62 -3.93 -12.84 -0.53
CA LEU A 62 -2.72 -13.66 -0.42
C LEU A 62 -3.02 -15.06 0.14
N VAL A 63 -3.87 -15.15 1.17
CA VAL A 63 -4.31 -16.42 1.73
C VAL A 63 -5.06 -17.24 0.67
N ALA A 64 -5.97 -16.61 -0.08
CA ALA A 64 -6.68 -17.26 -1.18
C ALA A 64 -5.70 -17.76 -2.26
N ALA A 65 -4.66 -16.97 -2.59
CA ALA A 65 -3.64 -17.37 -3.56
C ALA A 65 -2.92 -18.65 -3.12
N VAL A 66 -2.54 -18.74 -1.83
CA VAL A 66 -1.89 -19.94 -1.26
C VAL A 66 -2.85 -21.13 -1.21
N VAL A 67 -4.08 -20.93 -0.73
CA VAL A 67 -5.11 -21.99 -0.64
C VAL A 67 -5.42 -22.57 -2.01
N VAL A 68 -5.56 -21.72 -3.03
CA VAL A 68 -5.84 -22.15 -4.40
C VAL A 68 -4.70 -22.96 -4.99
N GLU A 69 -3.45 -22.56 -4.76
CA GLU A 69 -2.29 -23.36 -5.19
C GLU A 69 -2.26 -24.70 -4.46
N MET A 70 -2.43 -24.71 -3.13
CA MET A 70 -2.32 -25.93 -2.32
C MET A 70 -3.41 -26.97 -2.61
N ASN A 71 -4.65 -26.53 -2.88
CA ASN A 71 -5.78 -27.46 -3.05
C ASN A 71 -6.09 -27.79 -4.51
N PHE A 72 -5.80 -26.87 -5.44
CA PHE A 72 -6.22 -27.00 -6.84
C PHE A 72 -5.05 -27.00 -7.83
N ASN A 73 -3.80 -26.84 -7.37
CA ASN A 73 -2.61 -26.67 -8.22
C ASN A 73 -2.78 -25.57 -9.30
N ALA A 74 -3.68 -24.61 -9.09
CA ALA A 74 -4.04 -23.58 -10.05
C ALA A 74 -3.07 -22.39 -9.96
N VAL A 75 -1.83 -22.59 -10.42
CA VAL A 75 -0.77 -21.57 -10.45
C VAL A 75 -1.21 -20.31 -11.20
N TRP A 76 -2.02 -20.49 -12.24
CA TRP A 76 -2.58 -19.43 -13.07
C TRP A 76 -3.52 -18.49 -12.30
N LEU A 77 -4.12 -18.91 -11.17
CA LEU A 77 -4.99 -18.07 -10.33
C LEU A 77 -4.21 -17.39 -9.21
N ARG A 78 -3.17 -18.06 -8.69
CA ARG A 78 -2.29 -17.51 -7.66
C ARG A 78 -1.54 -16.27 -8.14
N ILE A 79 -0.95 -16.33 -9.34
CA ILE A 79 -0.13 -15.24 -9.89
C ILE A 79 -0.95 -13.93 -10.00
N PRO A 80 -2.14 -13.91 -10.61
CA PRO A 80 -3.01 -12.74 -10.62
C PRO A 80 -3.38 -12.23 -9.24
N LEU A 81 -3.72 -13.11 -8.29
CA LEU A 81 -4.08 -12.70 -6.93
C LEU A 81 -2.93 -11.99 -6.20
N ALA A 82 -1.72 -12.57 -6.23
CA ALA A 82 -0.55 -11.97 -5.61
C ALA A 82 -0.09 -10.70 -6.36
N ALA A 83 -0.18 -10.68 -7.69
CA ALA A 83 0.09 -9.50 -8.50
C ALA A 83 -0.88 -8.36 -8.20
N LEU A 84 -2.18 -8.65 -8.01
CA LEU A 84 -3.19 -7.66 -7.66
C LEU A 84 -2.86 -6.97 -6.33
N VAL A 85 -2.41 -7.74 -5.34
CA VAL A 85 -1.95 -7.19 -4.06
C VAL A 85 -0.75 -6.26 -4.25
N LEU A 86 0.24 -6.64 -5.06
CA LEU A 86 1.39 -5.77 -5.35
C LEU A 86 0.99 -4.51 -6.12
N ILE A 87 0.10 -4.63 -7.10
CA ILE A 87 -0.24 -3.54 -8.02
C ILE A 87 -1.20 -2.54 -7.36
N ALA A 88 -2.11 -2.99 -6.52
CA ALA A 88 -3.13 -2.14 -5.89
C ALA A 88 -2.79 -1.78 -4.43
N TYR A 89 -2.49 -2.76 -3.59
CA TYR A 89 -2.38 -2.53 -2.15
C TYR A 89 -1.07 -1.84 -1.75
N VAL A 90 0.06 -2.28 -2.30
CA VAL A 90 1.38 -1.69 -1.98
C VAL A 90 1.44 -0.18 -2.25
N PRO A 91 1.05 0.32 -3.44
CA PRO A 91 1.02 1.77 -3.67
C PRO A 91 -0.02 2.49 -2.82
N PHE A 92 -1.14 1.83 -2.52
CA PHE A 92 -2.15 2.39 -1.63
C PHE A 92 -1.61 2.57 -0.21
N ALA A 93 -0.94 1.58 0.37
CA ALA A 93 -0.30 1.67 1.69
C ALA A 93 0.83 2.71 1.70
N ALA A 94 1.55 2.87 0.58
CA ALA A 94 2.58 3.88 0.43
C ALA A 94 2.05 5.32 0.39
N THR A 95 0.75 5.56 0.12
CA THR A 95 0.18 6.92 0.05
C THR A 95 0.32 7.72 1.35
N LEU A 96 0.29 7.03 2.50
CA LEU A 96 0.43 7.64 3.83
C LEU A 96 1.84 7.47 4.43
N GLY A 97 2.71 6.71 3.76
CA GLY A 97 4.08 6.48 4.18
C GLY A 97 4.95 7.73 4.04
N ARG A 98 5.91 7.91 4.95
CA ARG A 98 6.97 8.90 4.78
C ARG A 98 7.84 8.46 3.61
N THR A 99 7.67 9.07 2.44
CA THR A 99 8.79 9.13 1.49
C THR A 99 9.88 9.97 2.15
N LYS A 100 10.82 9.33 2.85
CA LYS A 100 12.07 9.93 3.36
C LYS A 100 13.01 10.36 2.22
N LEU A 101 12.52 10.51 0.99
CA LEU A 101 13.19 11.21 -0.11
C LEU A 101 13.14 12.72 0.18
N ARG A 102 13.94 13.05 1.19
CA ARG A 102 14.15 14.32 1.85
C ARG A 102 14.90 15.25 0.89
N LYS A 103 14.15 15.93 0.01
CA LYS A 103 14.50 17.25 -0.56
C LYS A 103 13.54 17.77 -1.64
N ILE A 104 12.66 16.93 -2.23
CA ILE A 104 11.90 17.34 -3.43
C ILE A 104 10.36 17.29 -3.25
N ARG A 105 9.82 16.56 -2.25
CA ARG A 105 8.36 16.41 -2.08
C ARG A 105 7.84 17.12 -0.82
N ARG A 106 6.88 18.04 -1.00
CA ARG A 106 6.05 18.63 0.08
C ARG A 106 5.53 17.53 1.03
N PRO A 107 5.72 17.64 2.36
CA PRO A 107 5.24 16.66 3.32
C PRO A 107 3.73 16.44 3.21
N VAL A 108 3.29 15.21 3.53
CA VAL A 108 1.87 14.80 3.52
C VAL A 108 0.98 15.78 4.30
N GLN A 109 1.51 16.34 5.40
CA GLN A 109 0.87 17.38 6.21
C GLN A 109 0.57 18.64 5.41
N GLU A 110 1.55 19.18 4.67
CA GLU A 110 1.40 20.40 3.87
C GLU A 110 0.38 20.20 2.73
N ARG A 111 0.32 18.98 2.15
CA ARG A 111 -0.70 18.63 1.15
C ARG A 111 -2.11 18.56 1.74
N MET A 112 -2.26 18.03 2.96
CA MET A 112 -3.55 18.03 3.65
C MET A 112 -3.98 19.44 4.05
N GLN A 113 -3.05 20.29 4.45
CA GLN A 113 -3.32 21.71 4.73
C GLN A 113 -3.77 22.47 3.46
N GLN A 114 -3.13 22.19 2.31
CA GLN A 114 -3.57 22.72 1.01
C GLN A 114 -4.98 22.23 0.61
N LEU A 115 -5.42 21.09 1.15
CA LEU A 115 -6.78 20.57 0.98
C LEU A 115 -7.77 21.13 2.01
N GLY A 116 -7.36 22.10 2.84
CA GLY A 116 -8.20 22.75 3.85
C GLY A 116 -8.26 22.02 5.19
N ALA A 117 -7.39 21.03 5.44
CA ALA A 117 -7.35 20.35 6.73
C ALA A 117 -6.67 21.21 7.80
N PRO A 118 -7.24 21.32 9.02
CA PRO A 118 -6.53 21.88 10.17
C PRO A 118 -5.21 21.12 10.43
N SER A 119 -4.20 21.83 10.92
CA SER A 119 -2.87 21.25 11.22
C SER A 119 -2.94 20.04 12.15
N GLU A 120 -3.81 20.11 13.17
CA GLU A 120 -4.04 19.01 14.13
C GLU A 120 -4.61 17.75 13.46
N VAL A 121 -5.52 17.91 12.49
CA VAL A 121 -6.12 16.82 11.72
C VAL A 121 -5.07 16.19 10.81
N ALA A 122 -4.29 17.02 10.13
CA ALA A 122 -3.22 16.56 9.25
C ALA A 122 -2.17 15.75 10.03
N ASP A 123 -1.79 16.21 11.23
CA ASP A 123 -0.86 15.52 12.12
C ASP A 123 -1.41 14.23 12.69
N ALA A 124 -2.71 14.19 13.02
CA ALA A 124 -3.38 13.00 13.50
C ALA A 124 -3.42 11.91 12.41
N ILE A 125 -3.84 12.26 11.19
CA ILE A 125 -3.88 11.33 10.05
C ILE A 125 -2.47 10.86 9.70
N ALA A 126 -1.48 11.77 9.66
CA ALA A 126 -0.10 11.41 9.36
C ALA A 126 0.52 10.49 10.43
N ARG A 127 0.16 10.64 11.71
CA ARG A 127 0.59 9.73 12.79
C ARG A 127 -0.10 8.37 12.67
N ALA A 128 -1.41 8.35 12.44
CA ALA A 128 -2.20 7.13 12.27
C ALA A 128 -1.74 6.30 11.06
N GLY A 129 -1.27 6.94 9.99
CA GLY A 129 -0.77 6.29 8.78
C GLY A 129 0.61 5.62 8.92
N ARG A 130 1.42 5.97 9.92
CA ARG A 130 2.79 5.42 10.09
C ARG A 130 2.87 3.90 10.19
N PRO A 131 2.12 3.23 11.09
CA PRO A 131 2.20 1.78 11.22
C PRO A 131 1.81 1.06 9.92
N TRP A 132 0.87 1.62 9.16
CA TRP A 132 0.40 1.04 7.90
C TRP A 132 1.47 1.03 6.80
N SER A 133 2.40 1.99 6.81
CA SER A 133 3.54 1.96 5.88
C SER A 133 4.47 0.78 6.15
N LEU A 134 4.70 0.41 7.41
CA LEU A 134 5.49 -0.77 7.76
C LEU A 134 4.75 -2.05 7.37
N PHE A 135 3.45 -2.09 7.65
CA PHE A 135 2.59 -3.20 7.27
C PHE A 135 2.53 -3.39 5.74
N GLY A 136 2.47 -2.30 4.98
CA GLY A 136 2.56 -2.31 3.51
C GLY A 136 3.85 -2.97 3.01
N THR A 137 4.99 -2.67 3.63
CA THR A 137 6.26 -3.33 3.32
C THR A 137 6.23 -4.83 3.63
N LEU A 138 5.65 -5.23 4.76
CA LEU A 138 5.51 -6.65 5.12
C LEU A 138 4.63 -7.40 4.11
N VAL A 139 3.50 -6.82 3.71
CA VAL A 139 2.61 -7.41 2.70
C VAL A 139 3.28 -7.49 1.34
N MET A 140 4.07 -6.47 0.96
CA MET A 140 4.87 -6.51 -0.27
C MET A 140 5.85 -7.68 -0.27
N LEU A 141 6.58 -7.88 0.84
CA LEU A 141 7.51 -9.01 0.99
C LEU A 141 6.78 -10.35 0.92
N ALA A 142 5.63 -10.47 1.59
CA ALA A 142 4.81 -11.67 1.55
C ALA A 142 4.29 -11.97 0.14
N ALA A 143 3.79 -10.96 -0.59
CA ALA A 143 3.32 -11.12 -1.96
C ALA A 143 4.45 -11.52 -2.93
N ALA A 144 5.63 -10.89 -2.79
CA ALA A 144 6.82 -11.26 -3.55
C ALA A 144 7.25 -12.70 -3.25
N LEU A 145 7.20 -13.12 -1.98
CA LEU A 145 7.49 -14.50 -1.58
C LEU A 145 6.49 -15.47 -2.24
N VAL A 146 5.18 -15.21 -2.16
CA VAL A 146 4.13 -16.04 -2.79
C VAL A 146 4.33 -16.15 -4.30
N LEU A 147 4.73 -15.07 -4.98
CA LEU A 147 5.05 -15.12 -6.42
C LEU A 147 6.30 -15.96 -6.72
N SER A 148 7.36 -15.78 -5.91
CA SER A 148 8.65 -16.44 -6.10
C SER A 148 8.66 -17.91 -5.67
N TRP A 149 7.76 -18.32 -4.77
CA TRP A 149 7.70 -19.66 -4.18
C TRP A 149 7.71 -20.79 -5.21
N HIS A 150 6.99 -20.63 -6.32
CA HIS A 150 6.95 -21.66 -7.38
C HIS A 150 8.32 -21.93 -8.00
N HIS A 151 9.16 -20.90 -8.12
CA HIS A 151 10.52 -21.02 -8.66
C HIS A 151 11.50 -21.67 -7.68
N MET A 152 11.13 -21.84 -6.40
CA MET A 152 11.95 -22.54 -5.41
C MET A 152 11.57 -24.02 -5.27
N ARG A 153 10.37 -24.41 -5.72
CA ARG A 153 9.90 -25.81 -5.72
C ARG A 153 10.17 -26.55 -7.03
N THR A 154 10.50 -25.83 -8.10
CA THR A 154 10.87 -26.38 -9.42
C THR A 154 12.37 -26.35 -9.59
#